data_AF-D3NQY2-F1
#
_entry.id   AF-D3NQY2-F1
#
_cell.length_a   1.000
_cell.length_b   1.000
_cell.length_c   1.000
_cell.angle_alpha   90.00
_cell.angle_beta   90.00
_cell.angle_gamma   90.00
#
_symmetry.space_group_name_H-M   'P 1'
#
loop_
_entity.id
_entity.type
_entity.pdbx_description
1 polymer ?
#
loop_
_entity_poly.entity_id
_entity_poly.type
_entity_poly.pdbx_seq_one_letter_code
_entity_poly.pdbx_strand_id
1 'polypeptide(L)'
;MLRRARPRTEDDAMANGSGRPLSPHLQVYKLPLTAVMSITHRITGVGLAVGTLLLVWWLVAAAAGPEAFARAQGFIGSFFGLLLMFGWSAALYYHLCNGIRHLVWDAGKSFELTDADRNNRIVLIATAALTVLTWIVGLAVW
;
A
#
# COMPACT_ATOMS: atom_id res chain seq x y z
N MET A 1 27.29 -32.03 29.94
CA MET A 1 27.60 -30.60 30.15
C MET A 1 26.72 -29.77 29.23
N LEU A 2 25.69 -29.10 29.76
CA LEU A 2 24.80 -28.24 28.97
C LEU A 2 25.47 -26.87 28.78
N ARG A 3 25.83 -26.52 27.55
CA ARG A 3 26.34 -25.18 27.22
C ARG A 3 25.19 -24.19 27.44
N ARG A 4 25.30 -23.35 28.47
CA ARG A 4 24.33 -22.28 28.74
C ARG A 4 24.31 -21.36 27.52
N ALA A 5 23.14 -21.18 26.89
CA ALA A 5 22.99 -20.23 25.79
C ALA A 5 23.39 -18.84 26.27
N ARG A 6 24.19 -18.12 25.47
CA ARG A 6 24.63 -16.77 25.81
C ARG A 6 23.47 -15.76 25.77
N PRO A 7 23.52 -14.69 26.57
CA PRO A 7 22.53 -13.63 26.52
C PRO A 7 22.64 -12.84 25.21
N ARG A 8 21.50 -12.50 24.61
CA ARG A 8 21.40 -11.75 23.34
C ARG A 8 22.20 -10.44 23.32
N THR A 9 22.31 -9.78 24.47
CA THR A 9 23.06 -8.52 24.62
C THR A 9 24.56 -8.68 24.37
N GLU A 10 25.13 -9.86 24.66
CA GLU A 10 26.53 -10.16 24.37
C GLU A 10 26.73 -10.40 22.87
N ASP A 11 25.79 -11.08 22.21
CA ASP A 11 25.85 -11.35 20.77
C ASP A 11 25.69 -10.05 19.94
N ASP A 12 24.78 -9.15 20.34
CA ASP A 12 24.56 -7.86 19.68
C ASP A 12 25.77 -6.92 19.81
N ALA A 13 26.42 -6.91 20.99
CA ALA A 13 27.65 -6.15 21.22
C ALA A 13 28.82 -6.65 20.35
N MET A 14 28.93 -7.97 20.18
CA MET A 14 29.94 -8.59 19.32
C MET A 14 29.63 -8.37 17.84
N ALA A 15 28.35 -8.39 17.44
CA ALA A 15 27.94 -8.15 16.05
C ALA A 15 28.29 -6.72 15.60
N ASN A 16 27.97 -5.70 16.41
CA ASN A 16 28.25 -4.31 16.08
C ASN A 16 29.75 -3.94 16.13
N GLY A 17 30.57 -4.64 16.92
CA GLY A 17 32.00 -4.35 17.07
C GLY A 17 32.95 -5.18 16.20
N SER A 18 32.48 -6.25 15.56
CA SER A 18 33.36 -7.26 14.92
C SER A 18 33.84 -6.94 13.50
N GLY A 19 33.37 -5.84 12.88
CA GLY A 19 33.72 -5.48 11.49
C GLY A 19 33.30 -6.53 10.45
N ARG A 20 32.43 -7.47 10.81
CA ARG A 20 31.97 -8.55 9.93
C ARG A 20 30.96 -7.97 8.92
N PRO A 21 31.09 -8.30 7.63
CA PRO A 21 30.14 -7.82 6.64
C PRO A 21 28.76 -8.48 6.86
N LEU A 22 27.71 -7.70 6.63
CA LEU A 22 26.35 -8.24 6.57
C LEU A 22 26.23 -9.15 5.35
N SER A 23 25.58 -10.31 5.54
CA SER A 23 25.26 -11.20 4.43
C SER A 23 24.36 -10.47 3.41
N PRO A 24 24.59 -10.64 2.11
CA PRO A 24 23.68 -10.15 1.09
C PRO A 24 22.26 -10.68 1.33
N HIS A 25 21.25 -9.82 1.20
CA HIS A 25 19.86 -10.14 1.54
C HIS A 25 18.93 -9.69 0.40
N LEU A 26 18.42 -8.44 0.41
CA LEU A 26 17.41 -7.99 -0.56
C LEU A 26 17.89 -8.01 -2.01
N GLN A 27 19.18 -7.75 -2.25
CA GLN A 27 19.74 -7.70 -3.60
C GLN A 27 19.85 -9.07 -4.28
N VAL A 28 19.93 -10.15 -3.49
CA VAL A 28 20.10 -11.52 -3.99
C VAL A 28 18.85 -12.38 -3.81
N TYR A 29 17.91 -11.94 -2.98
CA TYR A 29 16.70 -12.69 -2.67
C TYR A 29 15.65 -12.57 -3.77
N LYS A 30 15.16 -13.70 -4.28
CA LYS A 30 14.04 -13.74 -5.22
C LYS A 30 12.72 -13.46 -4.48
N LEU A 31 12.26 -12.21 -4.55
CA LEU A 31 11.03 -11.80 -3.87
C LEU A 31 9.80 -12.55 -4.43
N PRO A 32 9.06 -13.31 -3.60
CA PRO A 32 7.79 -13.89 -4.02
C PRO A 32 6.72 -12.79 -4.17
N LEU A 33 5.70 -13.05 -4.99
CA LEU A 33 4.62 -12.10 -5.23
C LEU A 33 3.96 -11.62 -3.93
N THR A 34 3.75 -12.51 -2.96
CA THR A 34 3.20 -12.16 -1.63
C THR A 34 4.02 -11.09 -0.91
N ALA A 35 5.36 -11.14 -1.02
CA ALA A 35 6.24 -10.13 -0.42
C ALA A 35 6.16 -8.79 -1.15
N VAL A 36 6.13 -8.82 -2.49
CA VAL A 36 5.89 -7.62 -3.31
C VAL A 36 4.55 -6.98 -2.94
N MET A 37 3.50 -7.77 -2.81
CA MET A 37 2.19 -7.27 -2.43
C MET A 37 2.17 -6.67 -1.02
N SER A 38 2.94 -7.24 -0.08
CA SER A 38 3.08 -6.69 1.27
C SER A 38 3.74 -5.31 1.27
N ILE A 39 4.85 -5.13 0.55
CA ILE A 39 5.50 -3.81 0.47
C ILE A 39 4.62 -2.81 -0.28
N THR A 40 3.94 -3.23 -1.35
CA THR A 40 2.98 -2.39 -2.07
C THR A 40 1.85 -1.93 -1.16
N HIS A 41 1.35 -2.79 -0.23
CA HIS A 41 0.30 -2.41 0.71
C HIS A 41 0.74 -1.32 1.68
N ARG A 42 2.00 -1.36 2.11
CA ARG A 42 2.60 -0.29 2.94
C ARG A 42 2.74 1.00 2.13
N ILE A 43 3.26 0.91 0.91
CA ILE A 43 3.42 2.07 0.02
C ILE A 43 2.07 2.71 -0.28
N THR A 44 1.03 1.94 -0.61
CA THR A 44 -0.31 2.49 -0.85
C THR A 44 -0.91 3.08 0.41
N GLY A 45 -0.66 2.50 1.60
CA GLY A 45 -1.10 3.08 2.88
C GLY A 45 -0.51 4.48 3.12
N VAL A 46 0.79 4.65 2.88
CA VAL A 46 1.46 5.96 2.96
C VAL A 46 0.91 6.91 1.89
N GLY A 47 0.78 6.45 0.64
CA GLY A 47 0.22 7.24 -0.45
C GLY A 47 -1.20 7.71 -0.19
N LEU A 48 -2.03 6.87 0.45
CA LEU A 48 -3.39 7.23 0.86
C LEU A 48 -3.38 8.32 1.93
N ALA A 49 -2.54 8.19 2.95
CA ALA A 49 -2.41 9.20 4.00
C ALA A 49 -1.98 10.57 3.44
N VAL A 50 -1.04 10.59 2.48
CA VAL A 50 -0.65 11.82 1.78
C VAL A 50 -1.80 12.35 0.91
N GLY A 51 -2.47 11.48 0.15
CA GLY A 51 -3.59 11.85 -0.70
C GLY A 51 -4.80 12.41 0.06
N THR A 52 -4.99 12.03 1.34
CA THR A 52 -6.01 12.65 2.20
C THR A 52 -5.84 14.16 2.33
N LEU A 53 -4.62 14.70 2.22
CA LEU A 53 -4.39 16.15 2.24
C LEU A 53 -5.08 16.86 1.07
N LEU A 54 -5.10 16.21 -0.12
CA LEU A 54 -5.80 16.72 -1.30
C LEU A 54 -7.32 16.70 -1.10
N LEU A 55 -7.85 15.62 -0.50
CA LEU A 55 -9.27 15.53 -0.13
C LEU A 55 -9.65 16.62 0.90
N VAL A 56 -8.83 16.83 1.92
CA VAL A 56 -9.06 17.87 2.93
C VAL A 56 -9.05 19.25 2.29
N TRP A 57 -8.08 19.55 1.42
CA TRP A 57 -8.04 20.82 0.69
C TRP A 57 -9.30 21.02 -0.16
N TRP A 58 -9.76 19.98 -0.85
CA TRP A 58 -10.99 20.04 -1.65
C TRP A 58 -12.23 20.32 -0.79
N LEU A 59 -12.37 19.65 0.36
CA LEU A 59 -13.48 19.89 1.31
C LEU A 59 -13.44 21.31 1.90
N VAL A 60 -12.24 21.79 2.26
CA VAL A 60 -12.07 23.17 2.76
C VAL A 60 -12.43 24.17 1.67
N ALA A 61 -12.02 23.95 0.42
CA ALA A 61 -12.37 24.80 -0.71
C ALA A 61 -13.89 24.83 -0.96
N ALA A 62 -14.56 23.68 -0.83
CA ALA A 62 -16.01 23.58 -0.93
C ALA A 62 -16.73 24.41 0.15
N ALA A 63 -16.20 24.42 1.38
CA ALA A 63 -16.75 25.21 2.48
C ALA A 63 -16.41 26.71 2.40
N ALA A 64 -15.28 27.07 1.78
CA ALA A 64 -14.79 28.46 1.72
C ALA A 64 -15.52 29.35 0.71
N GLY A 65 -16.25 28.76 -0.24
CA GLY A 65 -17.09 29.48 -1.19
C GLY A 65 -16.80 29.16 -2.66
N PRO A 66 -17.63 29.70 -3.58
CA PRO A 66 -17.63 29.30 -4.98
C PRO A 66 -16.28 29.50 -5.70
N GLU A 67 -15.58 30.60 -5.44
CA GLU A 67 -14.30 30.93 -6.09
C GLU A 67 -13.16 30.02 -5.60
N ALA A 68 -13.18 29.61 -4.33
CA ALA A 68 -12.22 28.65 -3.79
C ALA A 68 -12.48 27.26 -4.38
N PHE A 69 -13.75 26.84 -4.41
CA PHE A 69 -14.14 25.56 -4.95
C PHE A 69 -13.84 25.44 -6.45
N ALA A 70 -14.12 26.48 -7.25
CA ALA A 70 -13.80 26.50 -8.68
C ALA A 70 -12.29 26.31 -8.95
N ARG A 71 -11.41 26.89 -8.11
CA ARG A 71 -9.96 26.67 -8.21
C ARG A 71 -9.57 25.22 -7.91
N ALA A 72 -10.16 24.62 -6.87
CA ALA A 72 -9.91 23.22 -6.54
C ALA A 72 -10.39 22.28 -7.66
N GLN A 73 -11.59 22.52 -8.19
CA GLN A 73 -12.15 21.78 -9.33
C GLN A 73 -11.27 21.92 -10.59
N GLY A 74 -10.77 23.13 -10.88
CA GLY A 74 -9.88 23.37 -12.01
C GLY A 74 -8.56 22.60 -11.90
N PHE A 75 -7.98 22.50 -10.69
CA PHE A 75 -6.79 21.68 -10.47
C PHE A 75 -7.08 20.19 -10.60
N ILE A 76 -8.14 19.68 -9.94
CA ILE A 76 -8.49 18.26 -9.96
C ILE A 76 -8.87 17.79 -11.37
N GLY A 77 -9.57 18.63 -12.14
CA GLY A 77 -9.92 18.37 -13.53
C GLY A 77 -8.77 18.54 -14.52
N SER A 78 -7.62 19.06 -14.10
CA SER A 78 -6.43 19.14 -14.95
C SER A 78 -5.86 17.74 -15.20
N PHE A 79 -5.01 17.61 -16.23
CA PHE A 79 -4.30 16.36 -16.50
C PHE A 79 -3.56 15.80 -15.27
N PHE A 80 -2.86 16.67 -14.52
CA PHE A 80 -2.14 16.27 -13.31
C PHE A 80 -3.09 15.89 -12.18
N GLY A 81 -4.19 16.63 -12.00
CA GLY A 81 -5.22 16.30 -11.01
C GLY A 81 -5.83 14.94 -11.26
N LEU A 82 -6.13 14.64 -12.53
CA LEU A 82 -6.65 13.34 -12.95
C LEU A 82 -5.65 12.22 -12.76
N LEU A 83 -4.39 12.42 -13.13
CA LEU A 83 -3.34 11.43 -12.90
C LEU A 83 -3.20 11.10 -11.40
N LEU A 84 -3.27 12.12 -10.54
CA LEU A 84 -3.26 11.95 -9.08
C LEU A 84 -4.50 11.20 -8.59
N MET A 85 -5.69 11.55 -9.06
CA MET A 85 -6.93 10.84 -8.73
C MET A 85 -6.89 9.38 -9.19
N PHE A 86 -6.27 9.08 -10.33
CA PHE A 86 -6.15 7.73 -10.84
C PHE A 86 -5.25 6.91 -9.91
N GLY A 87 -4.06 7.43 -9.64
CA GLY A 87 -3.11 6.79 -8.73
C GLY A 87 -3.68 6.61 -7.32
N TRP A 88 -4.40 7.61 -6.81
CA TRP A 88 -4.99 7.56 -5.48
C TRP A 88 -6.16 6.58 -5.38
N SER A 89 -7.05 6.53 -6.37
CA SER A 89 -8.14 5.55 -6.42
C SER A 89 -7.63 4.11 -6.61
N ALA A 90 -6.63 3.90 -7.46
CA ALA A 90 -5.98 2.59 -7.60
C ALA A 90 -5.30 2.14 -6.29
N ALA A 91 -4.60 3.06 -5.61
CA ALA A 91 -4.00 2.81 -4.31
C ALA A 91 -5.06 2.48 -3.24
N LEU A 92 -6.21 3.17 -3.26
CA LEU A 92 -7.35 2.92 -2.36
C LEU A 92 -7.87 1.50 -2.52
N TYR A 93 -8.22 1.09 -3.74
CA TYR A 93 -8.75 -0.25 -3.98
C TYR A 93 -7.74 -1.34 -3.69
N TYR A 94 -6.46 -1.12 -4.05
CA TYR A 94 -5.41 -2.06 -3.69
C TYR A 94 -5.27 -2.22 -2.18
N HIS A 95 -5.18 -1.10 -1.45
CA HIS A 95 -5.02 -1.11 0.00
C HIS A 95 -6.21 -1.76 0.69
N LEU A 96 -7.43 -1.47 0.23
CA LEU A 96 -8.66 -2.07 0.72
C LEU A 96 -8.70 -3.60 0.49
N CYS A 97 -8.55 -4.04 -0.77
CA CYS A 97 -8.62 -5.46 -1.12
C CYS A 97 -7.52 -6.27 -0.41
N ASN A 98 -6.29 -5.73 -0.40
CA ASN A 98 -5.18 -6.39 0.29
C ASN A 98 -5.34 -6.33 1.82
N GLY A 99 -5.93 -5.26 2.36
CA GLY A 99 -6.28 -5.12 3.77
C GLY A 99 -7.31 -6.16 4.21
N ILE A 100 -8.35 -6.42 3.40
CA ILE A 100 -9.30 -7.51 3.64
C ILE A 100 -8.58 -8.86 3.69
N ARG A 101 -7.64 -9.11 2.77
CA ARG A 101 -6.80 -10.33 2.81
C ARG A 101 -6.02 -10.43 4.12
N HIS A 102 -5.45 -9.33 4.62
CA HIS A 102 -4.78 -9.29 5.92
C HIS A 102 -5.73 -9.61 7.07
N LEU A 103 -6.93 -9.03 7.09
CA LEU A 103 -7.94 -9.34 8.12
C LEU A 103 -8.38 -10.82 8.10
N VAL A 104 -8.43 -11.44 6.93
CA VAL A 104 -8.68 -12.89 6.79
C VAL A 104 -7.55 -13.72 7.41
N TRP A 105 -6.29 -13.30 7.22
CA TRP A 105 -5.14 -13.91 7.88
C TRP A 105 -5.17 -13.72 9.39
N ASP A 106 -5.51 -12.51 9.86
CA ASP A 106 -5.62 -12.22 11.29
C ASP A 106 -6.72 -13.05 11.97
N ALA A 107 -7.76 -13.43 11.23
CA ALA A 107 -8.80 -14.36 11.66
C ALA A 107 -8.37 -15.85 11.64
N GLY A 108 -7.10 -16.13 11.36
CA GLY A 108 -6.54 -17.49 11.37
C GLY A 108 -6.86 -18.34 10.14
N LYS A 109 -7.18 -17.72 8.99
CA LYS A 109 -7.61 -18.43 7.76
C LYS A 109 -6.62 -18.22 6.60
N SER A 110 -6.67 -19.11 5.60
CA SER A 110 -5.94 -18.98 4.31
C SER A 110 -4.41 -18.88 4.41
N PHE A 111 -3.77 -19.79 5.15
CA PHE A 111 -2.31 -19.87 5.29
C PHE A 111 -1.62 -20.85 4.34
N GLU A 112 -2.40 -21.70 3.64
CA GLU A 112 -1.84 -22.62 2.65
C GLU A 112 -1.24 -21.86 1.46
N LEU A 113 -0.17 -22.40 0.87
CA LEU A 113 0.52 -21.76 -0.25
C LEU A 113 -0.40 -21.58 -1.48
N THR A 114 -1.26 -22.57 -1.73
CA THR A 114 -2.26 -22.53 -2.82
C THR A 114 -3.30 -21.44 -2.59
N ASP A 115 -3.69 -21.21 -1.34
CA ASP A 115 -4.58 -20.11 -0.95
C ASP A 115 -3.89 -18.76 -1.11
N ALA A 116 -2.60 -18.66 -0.78
CA ALA A 116 -1.83 -17.44 -0.93
C ALA A 116 -1.79 -16.97 -2.40
N ASP A 117 -1.49 -17.87 -3.34
CA ASP A 117 -1.46 -17.54 -4.78
C ASP A 117 -2.85 -17.17 -5.31
N ARG A 118 -3.89 -17.90 -4.90
CA ARG A 118 -5.28 -17.59 -5.27
C ARG A 118 -5.68 -16.21 -4.76
N ASN A 119 -5.42 -15.92 -3.50
CA ASN A 119 -5.76 -14.65 -2.86
C ASN A 119 -4.98 -13.47 -3.47
N ASN A 120 -3.71 -13.69 -3.84
CA ASN A 120 -2.91 -12.70 -4.57
C ASN A 120 -3.61 -12.29 -5.88
N ARG A 121 -4.06 -13.28 -6.68
CA ARG A 121 -4.77 -13.01 -7.94
C ARG A 121 -6.11 -12.31 -7.72
N ILE A 122 -6.89 -12.74 -6.73
CA ILE A 122 -8.18 -12.11 -6.38
C ILE A 122 -7.98 -10.64 -6.05
N VAL A 123 -7.01 -10.30 -5.19
CA VAL A 123 -6.72 -8.92 -4.81
C VAL A 123 -6.38 -8.07 -6.03
N LEU A 124 -5.51 -8.56 -6.92
CA LEU A 124 -5.10 -7.81 -8.12
C LEU A 124 -6.26 -7.60 -9.10
N ILE A 125 -7.06 -8.65 -9.35
CA ILE A 125 -8.22 -8.58 -10.25
C ILE A 125 -9.28 -7.63 -9.68
N ALA A 126 -9.61 -7.77 -8.40
CA ALA A 126 -10.59 -6.90 -7.74
C ALA A 126 -10.13 -5.43 -7.75
N THR A 127 -8.85 -5.17 -7.46
CA THR A 127 -8.27 -3.83 -7.54
C THR A 127 -8.44 -3.23 -8.94
N ALA A 128 -8.07 -3.98 -9.98
CA ALA A 128 -8.16 -3.51 -11.36
C ALA A 128 -9.62 -3.27 -11.77
N ALA A 129 -10.52 -4.20 -11.45
CA ALA A 129 -11.94 -4.10 -11.77
C ALA A 129 -12.60 -2.88 -11.11
N LEU A 130 -12.36 -2.67 -9.81
CA LEU A 130 -12.90 -1.53 -9.07
C LEU A 130 -12.35 -0.20 -9.62
N THR A 131 -11.04 -0.14 -9.89
CA THR A 131 -10.43 1.07 -10.46
C THR A 131 -11.01 1.39 -11.84
N VAL A 132 -11.08 0.41 -12.73
CA VAL A 132 -11.61 0.61 -14.09
C VAL A 132 -13.08 0.99 -14.04
N LEU A 133 -13.90 0.33 -13.21
CA LEU A 133 -15.31 0.66 -13.07
C LEU A 133 -15.51 2.10 -12.60
N THR A 134 -14.77 2.53 -11.57
CA THR A 134 -14.86 3.89 -11.04
C THR A 134 -14.50 4.93 -12.09
N TRP A 135 -13.51 4.65 -12.94
CA TRP A 135 -13.12 5.56 -14.02
C TRP A 135 -14.09 5.57 -15.19
N ILE A 136 -14.66 4.42 -15.55
CA ILE A 136 -15.74 4.36 -16.56
C ILE A 136 -16.94 5.18 -16.09
N VAL A 137 -17.39 4.97 -14.85
CA VAL A 137 -18.52 5.72 -14.27
C VAL A 137 -18.17 7.20 -14.15
N GLY A 138 -16.98 7.52 -13.64
CA GLY A 138 -16.53 8.90 -13.47
C GLY A 138 -16.47 9.67 -14.79
N LEU A 139 -15.98 9.05 -15.86
CA LEU A 139 -15.95 9.65 -17.20
C LEU A 139 -17.31 9.70 -17.88
N ALA A 140 -18.22 8.75 -17.58
CA ALA A 140 -19.57 8.74 -18.13
C ALA A 140 -20.49 9.80 -17.50
N VAL A 141 -20.20 10.22 -16.26
CA VAL A 141 -20.98 11.21 -15.50
C VAL A 141 -20.28 12.58 -15.47
N TRP A 142 -19.09 12.69 -16.09
CA TRP A 142 -18.29 13.90 -16.11
C TRP A 142 -19.01 15.07 -16.79
#